data_AF-A0A401ZRP2-F1
#
_entry.id   AF-A0A401ZRP2-F1
#
_cell.length_a   1.000
_cell.length_b   1.000
_cell.length_c   1.000
_cell.angle_alpha   90.00
_cell.angle_beta   90.00
_cell.angle_gamma   90.00
#
_symmetry.space_group_name_H-M   'P 1'
#
loop_
_entity.id
_entity.type
_entity.pdbx_description
1 polymer ?
#
loop_
_entity_poly.entity_id
_entity_poly.type
_entity_poly.pdbx_seq_one_letter_code
_entity_poly.pdbx_strand_id
1 'polypeptide(L)'
;MIFFCLLMVVMISYGTFTTIALQGGINTSPAPAVGVSNNAVVQMALSMARHLHCQPDPKPGLDCNDPRLGIALDAWYDNGFPPEVIQWAAIHCPGCAAWENGNFQCVVFVIASYIHVKPLPIVSENANQFWALFAHQPGWIESQQPLPGDIMTWAGGPFGHVSIVVAVDVHSITFAQANAQLPVQTLPRNPDGTVNTHNGYWDTFTVQGYIRPAA
;
A
#
# COMPACT_ATOMS: atom_id res chain seq x y z
N MET A 1 33.77 -54.39 27.02
CA MET A 1 33.35 -54.99 25.73
C MET A 1 33.62 -53.97 24.64
N ILE A 2 34.76 -54.06 23.96
CA ILE A 2 34.96 -54.70 22.64
C ILE A 2 34.37 -53.85 21.49
N PHE A 3 35.30 -53.17 20.81
CA PHE A 3 35.41 -52.93 19.37
C PHE A 3 34.19 -53.24 18.48
N PHE A 4 33.82 -52.30 17.59
CA PHE A 4 33.79 -52.61 16.16
C PHE A 4 34.12 -51.38 15.30
N CYS A 5 35.04 -51.62 14.38
CA CYS A 5 35.58 -50.75 13.34
C CYS A 5 34.93 -51.18 12.02
N LEU A 6 34.46 -50.26 11.17
CA LEU A 6 34.23 -50.49 9.73
C LEU A 6 34.07 -49.11 9.05
N LEU A 7 35.10 -48.56 8.42
CA LEU A 7 35.59 -48.77 7.04
C LEU A 7 34.62 -48.30 5.93
N MET A 8 35.09 -47.26 5.25
CA MET A 8 34.73 -46.62 3.97
C MET A 8 33.95 -47.42 2.92
N VAL A 9 33.06 -46.71 2.20
CA VAL A 9 33.04 -46.73 0.71
C VAL A 9 32.82 -45.30 0.20
N VAL A 10 33.80 -44.81 -0.57
CA VAL A 10 33.69 -43.63 -1.44
C VAL A 10 33.14 -44.11 -2.78
N MET A 11 32.08 -43.47 -3.27
CA MET A 11 31.64 -43.59 -4.67
C MET A 11 31.59 -42.19 -5.27
N ILE A 12 32.62 -41.89 -6.07
CA ILE A 12 32.64 -40.76 -7.00
C ILE A 12 32.00 -41.26 -8.30
N SER A 13 30.94 -40.59 -8.76
CA SER A 13 30.46 -40.74 -10.13
C SER A 13 30.42 -39.39 -10.82
N TYR A 14 31.31 -39.23 -11.80
CA TYR A 14 31.30 -38.15 -12.78
C TYR A 14 30.12 -38.33 -13.74
N GLY A 15 29.35 -37.27 -13.93
CA GLY A 15 28.33 -37.17 -14.97
C GLY A 15 28.34 -35.78 -15.57
N THR A 16 29.14 -35.59 -16.61
CA THR A 16 29.06 -34.42 -17.50
C THR A 16 27.88 -34.60 -18.45
N PHE A 17 26.91 -33.69 -18.42
CA PHE A 17 26.07 -33.39 -19.58
C PHE A 17 26.05 -31.89 -19.82
N THR A 18 26.71 -31.52 -20.90
CA THR A 18 26.63 -30.23 -21.55
C THR A 18 25.23 -30.08 -22.13
N THR A 19 24.52 -29.00 -21.78
CA THR A 19 23.40 -28.51 -22.59
C THR A 19 23.57 -27.01 -22.76
N ILE A 20 24.10 -26.63 -23.91
CA ILE A 20 24.04 -25.26 -24.42
C ILE A 20 22.63 -25.10 -24.96
N ALA A 21 21.78 -24.39 -24.23
CA ALA A 21 20.54 -23.84 -24.77
C ALA A 21 20.74 -22.32 -24.89
N LEU A 22 21.07 -21.87 -26.11
CA LEU A 22 20.78 -20.51 -26.53
C LEU A 22 19.26 -20.40 -26.70
N GLN A 23 18.58 -19.76 -25.75
CA GLN A 23 17.24 -19.25 -25.97
C GLN A 23 17.20 -17.80 -25.48
N GLY A 24 16.90 -16.89 -26.41
CA GLY A 24 16.69 -15.48 -26.14
C GLY A 24 15.53 -15.34 -25.16
N GLY A 25 15.86 -15.05 -23.91
CA GLY A 25 14.92 -14.63 -22.89
C GLY A 25 14.63 -13.16 -23.07
N ILE A 26 13.37 -12.83 -23.30
CA ILE A 26 12.83 -11.49 -23.07
C ILE A 26 13.17 -11.16 -21.61
N ASN A 27 13.96 -10.10 -21.39
CA ASN A 27 14.20 -9.55 -20.05
C ASN A 27 12.87 -9.00 -19.49
N THR A 28 12.02 -9.86 -18.96
CA THR A 28 11.07 -9.45 -17.95
C THR A 28 11.86 -9.32 -16.66
N SER A 29 12.26 -8.08 -16.34
CA SER A 29 12.80 -7.77 -15.01
C SER A 29 11.89 -8.42 -13.97
N PRO A 30 12.41 -9.29 -13.08
CA PRO A 30 11.59 -9.81 -12.00
C PRO A 30 11.14 -8.62 -11.15
N ALA A 31 9.82 -8.48 -10.97
CA ALA A 31 9.28 -7.57 -9.97
C ALA A 31 10.01 -7.83 -8.64
N PRO A 32 10.48 -6.79 -7.93
CA PRO A 32 11.18 -7.00 -6.67
C PRO A 32 10.29 -7.81 -5.73
N ALA A 33 10.83 -8.90 -5.17
CA ALA A 33 10.06 -9.80 -4.33
C ALA A 33 9.42 -9.01 -3.18
N VAL A 34 8.08 -8.94 -3.20
CA VAL A 34 7.29 -8.37 -2.11
C VAL A 34 7.53 -9.24 -0.88
N GLY A 35 8.14 -8.67 0.16
CA GLY A 35 8.33 -9.36 1.43
C GLY A 35 6.99 -9.74 2.06
N VAL A 36 6.97 -10.78 2.91
CA VAL A 36 5.74 -11.23 3.62
C VAL A 36 5.07 -10.08 4.38
N SER A 37 5.86 -9.17 4.95
CA SER A 37 5.41 -7.95 5.63
C SER A 37 4.61 -7.03 4.72
N ASN A 38 5.11 -6.77 3.50
CA ASN A 38 4.46 -5.89 2.55
C ASN A 38 3.12 -6.46 2.06
N ASN A 39 3.05 -7.79 1.87
CA ASN A 39 1.79 -8.42 1.51
C ASN A 39 0.73 -8.24 2.61
N ALA A 40 1.10 -8.33 3.89
CA ALA A 40 0.16 -8.10 4.99
C ALA A 40 -0.39 -6.66 5.00
N VAL A 41 0.45 -5.66 4.69
CA VAL A 41 0.00 -4.26 4.53
C VAL A 41 -1.03 -4.14 3.41
N VAL A 42 -0.73 -4.73 2.25
CA VAL A 42 -1.65 -4.72 1.09
C VAL A 42 -2.97 -5.41 1.41
N GLN A 43 -2.94 -6.56 2.09
CA GLN A 43 -4.16 -7.28 2.46
C GLN A 43 -5.03 -6.48 3.43
N MET A 44 -4.44 -5.81 4.44
CA MET A 44 -5.19 -4.95 5.35
C MET A 44 -5.80 -3.75 4.60
N ALA A 45 -5.02 -3.07 3.76
CA ALA A 45 -5.48 -1.94 2.95
C ALA A 45 -6.66 -2.34 2.05
N LEU A 46 -6.57 -3.48 1.35
CA LEU A 46 -7.66 -3.99 0.52
C LEU A 46 -8.86 -4.44 1.36
N SER A 47 -8.63 -4.98 2.56
CA SER A 47 -9.72 -5.39 3.45
C SER A 47 -10.54 -4.19 3.91
N MET A 48 -9.88 -3.10 4.32
CA MET A 48 -10.57 -1.85 4.64
C MET A 48 -11.26 -1.25 3.42
N ALA A 49 -10.56 -1.13 2.29
CA ALA A 49 -11.07 -0.51 1.07
C ALA A 49 -12.37 -1.16 0.55
N ARG A 50 -12.52 -2.49 0.67
CA ARG A 50 -13.76 -3.21 0.28
C ARG A 50 -15.00 -2.78 1.07
N HIS A 51 -14.80 -2.21 2.24
CA HIS A 51 -15.86 -1.82 3.15
C HIS A 51 -16.01 -0.30 3.27
N LEU A 52 -15.28 0.48 2.45
CA LEU A 52 -15.43 1.93 2.36
C LEU A 52 -16.39 2.31 1.23
N HIS A 53 -17.26 3.27 1.53
CA HIS A 53 -18.30 3.78 0.64
C HIS A 53 -18.43 5.30 0.76
N CYS A 54 -19.09 5.88 -0.24
CA CYS A 54 -19.24 7.32 -0.39
C CYS A 54 -20.14 7.91 0.71
N GLN A 55 -19.72 9.06 1.24
CA GLN A 55 -20.51 9.85 2.19
C GLN A 55 -21.32 10.97 1.51
N PRO A 56 -22.50 11.35 2.08
CA PRO A 56 -23.24 10.68 3.15
C PRO A 56 -23.85 9.37 2.65
N ASP A 57 -23.79 8.35 3.54
CA ASP A 57 -24.38 7.00 3.51
C ASP A 57 -24.93 6.59 2.13
N PRO A 58 -24.39 5.55 1.46
CA PRO A 58 -24.70 5.25 0.06
C PRO A 58 -26.20 5.26 -0.18
N LYS A 59 -26.70 6.37 -0.75
CA LYS A 59 -28.05 6.37 -1.32
C LYS A 59 -28.01 5.32 -2.42
N PRO A 60 -28.88 4.30 -2.40
CA PRO A 60 -28.86 3.25 -3.40
C PRO A 60 -28.84 3.85 -4.81
N GLY A 61 -27.79 3.54 -5.58
CA GLY A 61 -27.61 4.02 -6.95
C GLY A 61 -26.77 5.29 -7.14
N LEU A 62 -26.04 5.78 -6.12
CA LEU A 62 -25.01 6.82 -6.28
C LEU A 62 -23.61 6.23 -6.09
N ASP A 63 -22.72 6.43 -7.06
CA ASP A 63 -21.28 6.17 -6.90
C ASP A 63 -20.56 7.44 -6.37
N CYS A 64 -19.30 7.33 -5.98
CA CYS A 64 -18.55 8.48 -5.43
C CYS A 64 -18.24 9.54 -6.51
N ASN A 65 -18.49 9.22 -7.78
CA ASN A 65 -18.36 10.13 -8.91
C ASN A 65 -19.67 10.85 -9.22
N ASP A 66 -20.74 10.55 -8.47
CA ASP A 66 -22.05 11.09 -8.78
C ASP A 66 -22.04 12.60 -8.54
N PRO A 67 -22.26 13.41 -9.59
CA PRO A 67 -22.22 14.86 -9.48
C PRO A 67 -23.27 15.42 -8.51
N ARG A 68 -24.27 14.62 -8.12
CA ARG A 68 -25.30 14.97 -7.13
C ARG A 68 -24.78 14.94 -5.69
N LEU A 69 -23.65 14.29 -5.42
CA LEU A 69 -23.06 14.17 -4.08
C LEU A 69 -22.13 15.33 -3.71
N GLY A 70 -21.80 16.23 -4.64
CA GLY A 70 -20.78 17.25 -4.42
C GLY A 70 -19.40 16.60 -4.29
N ILE A 71 -18.72 16.79 -3.16
CA ILE A 71 -17.47 16.09 -2.85
C ILE A 71 -17.83 14.81 -2.08
N ALA A 72 -18.21 13.75 -2.81
CA ALA A 72 -18.35 12.43 -2.21
C ALA A 72 -16.95 11.84 -1.95
N LEU A 73 -16.73 11.43 -0.71
CA LEU A 73 -15.49 10.79 -0.27
C LEU A 73 -15.82 9.41 0.29
N ASP A 74 -14.98 8.43 0.01
CA ASP A 74 -15.03 7.06 0.54
C ASP A 74 -14.60 6.98 2.02
N ALA A 75 -15.31 7.72 2.88
CA ALA A 75 -15.02 7.86 4.31
C ALA A 75 -16.00 7.12 5.22
N TRP A 76 -17.09 6.58 4.67
CA TRP A 76 -18.07 5.77 5.42
C TRP A 76 -17.72 4.30 5.30
N TYR A 77 -17.82 3.54 6.39
CA TYR A 77 -17.58 2.11 6.38
C TYR A 77 -18.77 1.29 6.88
N ASP A 78 -18.98 0.12 6.25
CA ASP A 78 -20.06 -0.81 6.62
C ASP A 78 -19.67 -1.78 7.76
N ASN A 79 -20.59 -2.69 8.10
CA ASN A 79 -20.42 -3.66 9.20
C ASN A 79 -19.32 -4.71 8.94
N GLY A 80 -18.80 -4.85 7.72
CA GLY A 80 -17.70 -5.73 7.39
C GLY A 80 -16.32 -5.09 7.54
N PHE A 81 -16.25 -3.79 7.86
CA PHE A 81 -14.98 -3.12 8.11
C PHE A 81 -14.17 -3.81 9.22
N PRO A 82 -12.84 -3.98 9.07
CA PRO A 82 -12.04 -4.77 10.01
C PRO A 82 -12.19 -4.30 11.47
N PRO A 83 -12.80 -5.10 12.37
CA PRO A 83 -13.08 -4.67 13.74
C PRO A 83 -11.80 -4.41 14.54
N GLU A 84 -10.70 -5.08 14.21
CA GLU A 84 -9.39 -4.87 14.82
C GLU A 84 -8.86 -3.45 14.60
N VAL A 85 -9.18 -2.80 13.48
CA VAL A 85 -8.79 -1.42 13.19
C VAL A 85 -9.47 -0.45 14.15
N ILE A 86 -10.77 -0.64 14.37
CA ILE A 86 -11.57 0.18 15.28
C ILE A 86 -11.14 -0.05 16.73
N GLN A 87 -10.87 -1.29 17.11
CA GLN A 87 -10.36 -1.62 18.44
C GLN A 87 -8.98 -1.01 18.70
N TRP A 88 -8.08 -1.07 17.71
CA TRP A 88 -6.76 -0.45 17.80
C TRP A 88 -6.89 1.06 17.99
N ALA A 89 -7.75 1.71 17.20
CA ALA A 89 -8.02 3.15 17.29
C ALA A 89 -8.57 3.56 18.66
N ALA A 90 -9.53 2.79 19.21
CA ALA A 90 -10.12 3.06 20.52
C ALA A 90 -9.07 3.03 21.66
N ILE A 91 -8.00 2.24 21.52
CA ILE A 91 -6.92 2.14 22.51
C ILE A 91 -5.89 3.26 22.31
N HIS A 92 -5.49 3.55 21.08
CA HIS A 92 -4.34 4.41 20.79
C HIS A 92 -4.72 5.87 20.49
N CYS A 93 -5.97 6.13 20.13
CA CYS A 93 -6.48 7.45 19.78
C CYS A 93 -7.94 7.63 20.27
N PRO A 94 -8.19 7.56 21.59
CA PRO A 94 -9.55 7.65 22.12
C PRO A 94 -10.17 9.02 21.78
N GLY A 95 -11.32 8.98 21.09
CA GLY A 95 -12.04 10.19 20.66
C GLY A 95 -11.49 10.87 19.39
N CYS A 96 -10.57 10.23 18.66
CA CYS A 96 -10.06 10.78 17.42
C CYS A 96 -11.06 10.63 16.27
N ALA A 97 -11.70 11.75 15.90
CA ALA A 97 -12.73 11.81 14.87
C ALA A 97 -12.29 11.24 13.51
N ALA A 98 -11.00 11.28 13.19
CA ALA A 98 -10.47 10.78 11.92
C ALA A 98 -10.65 9.27 11.71
N TRP A 99 -10.96 8.50 12.77
CA TRP A 99 -11.23 7.07 12.73
C TRP A 99 -12.73 6.74 12.72
N GLU A 100 -13.60 7.73 12.87
CA GLU A 100 -15.05 7.53 13.00
C GLU A 100 -15.71 7.20 11.66
N ASN A 101 -16.83 6.48 11.74
CA ASN A 101 -17.61 6.13 10.56
C ASN A 101 -18.20 7.38 9.90
N GLY A 102 -17.97 7.54 8.60
CA GLY A 102 -18.32 8.74 7.85
C GLY A 102 -17.34 9.88 8.09
N ASN A 103 -16.16 9.60 8.63
CA ASN A 103 -15.07 10.58 8.72
C ASN A 103 -13.70 9.88 8.62
N PHE A 104 -13.63 8.65 8.10
CA PHE A 104 -12.42 7.85 8.05
C PHE A 104 -11.40 8.45 7.07
N GLN A 105 -10.27 8.94 7.59
CA GLN A 105 -9.30 9.74 6.83
C GLN A 105 -8.18 8.92 6.17
N CYS A 106 -7.59 9.48 5.11
CA CYS A 106 -6.47 8.85 4.38
C CYS A 106 -5.26 8.55 5.26
N VAL A 107 -4.91 9.44 6.19
CA VAL A 107 -3.81 9.24 7.14
C VAL A 107 -4.06 8.04 8.04
N VAL A 108 -5.26 7.92 8.62
CA VAL A 108 -5.57 6.80 9.52
C VAL A 108 -5.70 5.49 8.76
N PHE A 109 -6.14 5.52 7.49
CA PHE A 109 -6.12 4.35 6.61
C PHE A 109 -4.70 3.79 6.44
N VAL A 110 -3.72 4.66 6.20
CA VAL A 110 -2.32 4.24 6.08
C VAL A 110 -1.79 3.69 7.40
N ILE A 111 -2.05 4.35 8.53
CA ILE A 111 -1.65 3.85 9.86
C ILE A 111 -2.27 2.47 10.13
N ALA A 112 -3.57 2.33 9.89
CA ALA A 112 -4.33 1.09 10.05
C ALA A 112 -3.77 -0.05 9.20
N SER A 113 -3.30 0.24 7.99
CA SER A 113 -2.74 -0.77 7.09
C SER A 113 -1.48 -1.46 7.65
N TYR A 114 -0.81 -0.82 8.61
CA TYR A 114 0.46 -1.29 9.17
C TYR A 114 0.35 -1.94 10.57
N ILE A 115 -0.84 -2.01 11.18
CA ILE A 115 -1.02 -2.39 12.59
C ILE A 115 -0.46 -3.78 12.96
N HIS A 116 -0.44 -4.73 12.01
CA HIS A 116 0.06 -6.09 12.24
C HIS A 116 1.50 -6.32 11.76
N VAL A 117 2.12 -5.30 11.15
CA VAL A 117 3.45 -5.40 10.55
C VAL A 117 4.42 -4.57 11.37
N LYS A 118 4.18 -3.26 11.41
CA LYS A 118 4.99 -2.29 12.16
C LYS A 118 4.11 -1.06 12.38
N PRO A 119 3.41 -0.96 13.52
CA PRO A 119 2.52 0.16 13.80
C PRO A 119 3.22 1.49 13.55
N LEU A 120 2.62 2.32 12.72
CA LEU A 120 3.10 3.67 12.44
C LEU A 120 2.76 4.58 13.63
N PRO A 121 3.55 5.64 13.87
CA PRO A 121 3.17 6.64 14.86
C PRO A 121 1.84 7.29 14.48
N ILE A 122 1.01 7.58 15.49
CA ILE A 122 -0.14 8.47 15.30
C ILE A 122 0.38 9.89 15.21
N VAL A 123 -0.01 10.56 14.15
CA VAL A 123 0.44 11.91 13.80
C VAL A 123 -0.79 12.83 13.76
N SER A 124 -0.61 14.08 14.16
CA SER A 124 -1.63 15.15 14.08
C SER A 124 -1.57 15.93 12.75
N GLU A 125 -0.68 15.50 11.87
CA GLU A 125 -0.31 16.11 10.62
C GLU A 125 -1.27 15.74 9.48
N ASN A 126 -1.45 16.70 8.56
CA ASN A 126 -2.16 16.47 7.31
C ASN A 126 -1.32 15.62 6.35
N ALA A 127 -1.98 15.04 5.36
CA ALA A 127 -1.32 14.16 4.40
C ALA A 127 -0.23 14.86 3.55
N ASN A 128 -0.35 16.17 3.27
CA ASN A 128 0.70 16.94 2.59
C ASN A 128 1.98 17.13 3.43
N GLN A 129 1.93 16.86 4.73
CA GLN A 129 3.08 16.91 5.64
C GLN A 129 3.76 15.54 5.79
N PHE A 130 3.11 14.46 5.34
CA PHE A 130 3.57 13.09 5.56
C PHE A 130 4.95 12.81 4.95
N TRP A 131 5.20 13.32 3.74
CA TRP A 131 6.52 13.18 3.11
C TRP A 131 7.60 13.86 3.94
N ALA A 132 7.41 15.13 4.34
CA ALA A 132 8.40 15.85 5.14
C ALA A 132 8.63 15.22 6.52
N LEU A 133 7.61 14.59 7.09
CA LEU A 133 7.67 13.96 8.40
C LEU A 133 8.50 12.67 8.40
N PHE A 134 8.45 11.89 7.32
CA PHE A 134 9.02 10.53 7.29
C PHE A 134 10.13 10.33 6.28
N ALA A 135 10.13 11.07 5.16
CA ALA A 135 11.26 11.05 4.25
C ALA A 135 12.51 11.58 4.97
N HIS A 136 13.65 10.99 4.61
CA HIS A 136 14.98 11.26 5.15
C HIS A 136 15.12 10.97 6.65
N GLN A 137 14.13 10.35 7.28
CA GLN A 137 14.20 9.97 8.69
C GLN A 137 14.84 8.59 8.87
N PRO A 138 15.62 8.40 9.95
CA PRO A 138 16.10 7.08 10.34
C PRO A 138 14.95 6.08 10.49
N GLY A 139 15.14 4.85 9.98
CA GLY A 139 14.12 3.80 10.05
C GLY A 139 13.06 3.88 8.96
N TRP A 140 13.22 4.75 7.96
CA TRP A 140 12.39 4.84 6.76
C TRP A 140 13.20 4.56 5.49
N ILE A 141 12.54 3.94 4.51
CA ILE A 141 13.07 3.69 3.18
C ILE A 141 12.26 4.55 2.21
N GLU A 142 12.98 5.32 1.39
CA GLU A 142 12.40 6.09 0.28
C GLU A 142 12.64 5.37 -1.04
N SER A 143 11.68 5.49 -1.95
CA SER A 143 11.82 4.96 -3.29
C SER A 143 11.12 5.85 -4.32
N GLN A 144 11.67 5.86 -5.53
CA GLN A 144 11.01 6.35 -6.74
C GLN A 144 10.41 5.21 -7.58
N GLN A 145 10.74 3.96 -7.23
CA GLN A 145 10.17 2.75 -7.81
C GLN A 145 9.26 2.09 -6.76
N PRO A 146 7.95 2.32 -6.82
CA PRO A 146 7.04 1.83 -5.81
C PRO A 146 6.98 0.31 -5.79
N LEU A 147 6.77 -0.22 -4.60
CA LEU A 147 6.44 -1.63 -4.37
C LEU A 147 5.08 -1.73 -3.69
N PRO A 148 4.32 -2.83 -3.91
CA PRO A 148 3.16 -3.13 -3.10
C PRO A 148 3.50 -3.06 -1.61
N GLY A 149 2.63 -2.39 -0.85
CA GLY A 149 2.78 -2.09 0.58
C GLY A 149 3.40 -0.72 0.87
N ASP A 150 4.09 -0.08 -0.09
CA ASP A 150 4.65 1.25 0.14
C ASP A 150 3.54 2.29 0.35
N ILE A 151 3.81 3.27 1.21
CA ILE A 151 2.98 4.46 1.39
C ILE A 151 3.28 5.42 0.24
N MET A 152 2.27 5.75 -0.52
CA MET A 152 2.31 6.73 -1.59
C MET A 152 1.89 8.09 -1.03
N THR A 153 2.78 9.08 -1.13
CA THR A 153 2.56 10.42 -0.56
C THR A 153 2.27 11.44 -1.63
N TRP A 154 1.34 12.36 -1.34
CA TRP A 154 0.85 13.33 -2.31
C TRP A 154 0.86 14.74 -1.74
N ALA A 155 1.39 15.66 -2.52
CA ALA A 155 1.21 17.09 -2.35
C ALA A 155 0.01 17.57 -3.17
N GLY A 156 -0.46 18.78 -2.87
CA GLY A 156 -1.60 19.39 -3.54
C GLY A 156 -2.89 19.33 -2.72
N GLY A 157 -3.96 19.90 -3.27
CA GLY A 157 -5.21 20.12 -2.53
C GLY A 157 -5.02 20.93 -1.23
N PRO A 158 -6.07 21.07 -0.41
CA PRO A 158 -5.98 21.76 0.89
C PRO A 158 -5.18 20.98 1.94
N PHE A 159 -5.16 19.64 1.87
CA PHE A 159 -4.61 18.77 2.92
C PHE A 159 -3.62 17.71 2.42
N GLY A 160 -3.35 17.63 1.12
CA GLY A 160 -2.61 16.52 0.51
C GLY A 160 -3.37 15.21 0.53
N HIS A 161 -2.65 14.12 0.23
CA HIS A 161 -3.21 12.77 0.30
C HIS A 161 -2.14 11.73 0.60
N VAL A 162 -2.55 10.59 1.16
CA VAL A 162 -1.70 9.41 1.33
C VAL A 162 -2.50 8.14 1.03
N SER A 163 -1.84 7.16 0.43
CA SER A 163 -2.46 5.89 0.06
C SER A 163 -1.47 4.74 0.18
N ILE A 164 -1.96 3.50 0.06
CA ILE A 164 -1.13 2.29 0.03
C ILE A 164 -1.06 1.78 -1.39
N VAL A 165 0.16 1.60 -1.92
CA VAL A 165 0.39 0.95 -3.20
C VAL A 165 -0.03 -0.53 -3.08
N VAL A 166 -0.90 -1.00 -3.96
CA VAL A 166 -1.34 -2.41 -3.97
C VAL A 166 -0.82 -3.18 -5.18
N ALA A 167 -0.63 -2.49 -6.31
CA ALA A 167 -0.03 -3.07 -7.51
C ALA A 167 0.72 -2.00 -8.31
N VAL A 168 1.77 -2.41 -9.00
CA VAL A 168 2.56 -1.54 -9.87
C VAL A 168 2.87 -2.32 -11.13
N ASP A 169 2.62 -1.70 -12.28
CA ASP A 169 3.14 -2.15 -13.55
C ASP A 169 3.88 -1.01 -14.27
N VAL A 170 4.35 -1.28 -15.49
CA VAL A 170 5.14 -0.33 -16.28
C VAL A 170 4.32 0.89 -16.77
N HIS A 171 3.00 0.75 -16.87
CA HIS A 171 2.07 1.74 -17.40
C HIS A 171 1.03 2.21 -16.38
N SER A 172 0.97 1.61 -15.20
CA SER A 172 -0.06 1.90 -14.21
C SER A 172 0.42 1.64 -12.78
N ILE A 173 -0.26 2.31 -11.85
CA ILE A 173 -0.15 2.07 -10.42
C ILE A 173 -1.55 1.97 -9.84
N THR A 174 -1.78 0.95 -9.03
CA THR A 174 -3.01 0.77 -8.27
C THR A 174 -2.72 1.01 -6.80
N PHE A 175 -3.58 1.77 -6.15
CA PHE A 175 -3.50 2.07 -4.73
C PHE A 175 -4.86 1.95 -4.06
N ALA A 176 -4.83 1.65 -2.76
CA ALA A 176 -5.98 1.64 -1.87
C ALA A 176 -5.91 2.82 -0.89
N GLN A 177 -7.06 3.38 -0.54
CA GLN A 177 -7.15 4.65 0.18
C GLN A 177 -8.49 4.82 0.90
N ALA A 178 -8.62 5.94 1.61
CA ALA A 178 -9.85 6.46 2.19
C ALA A 178 -9.89 7.98 2.04
N ASN A 179 -11.07 8.57 2.21
CA ASN A 179 -11.34 10.00 2.04
C ASN A 179 -10.91 10.60 0.68
N ALA A 180 -11.15 9.87 -0.39
CA ALA A 180 -10.86 10.19 -1.78
C ALA A 180 -12.02 9.78 -2.71
N GLN A 181 -11.79 9.84 -4.03
CA GLN A 181 -12.78 9.51 -5.06
C GLN A 181 -13.24 8.05 -5.03
N LEU A 182 -12.34 7.11 -4.78
CA LEU A 182 -12.60 5.66 -4.84
C LEU A 182 -11.66 4.92 -3.89
N PRO A 183 -12.12 3.85 -3.20
CA PRO A 183 -11.31 3.17 -2.18
C PRO A 183 -10.18 2.35 -2.77
N VAL A 184 -10.31 1.97 -4.04
CA VAL A 184 -9.20 1.43 -4.85
C VAL A 184 -9.23 2.14 -6.20
N GLN A 185 -8.07 2.64 -6.62
CA GLN A 185 -7.95 3.36 -7.89
C GLN A 185 -6.67 2.98 -8.61
N THR A 186 -6.76 2.92 -9.94
CA THR A 186 -5.61 2.76 -10.83
C THR A 186 -5.41 4.05 -11.61
N LEU A 187 -4.19 4.57 -11.60
CA LEU A 187 -3.79 5.71 -12.43
C LEU A 187 -2.70 5.31 -13.42
N PRO A 188 -2.67 5.94 -14.61
CA PRO A 188 -1.61 5.71 -15.57
C PRO A 188 -0.26 6.23 -15.06
N ARG A 189 0.81 5.61 -15.53
CA ARG A 189 2.19 6.07 -15.31
C ARG A 189 2.78 6.56 -16.62
N ASN A 190 3.52 7.66 -16.52
CA ASN A 190 4.29 8.19 -17.62
C ASN A 190 5.55 7.32 -17.86
N PRO A 191 6.18 7.42 -19.05
CA PRO A 191 7.41 6.66 -19.36
C PRO A 191 8.59 6.92 -18.41
N ASP A 192 8.63 8.07 -17.74
CA ASP A 192 9.63 8.41 -16.72
C ASP A 192 9.31 7.79 -15.34
N GLY A 193 8.21 7.04 -15.24
CA GLY A 193 7.76 6.37 -14.03
C GLY A 193 6.90 7.23 -13.10
N THR A 194 6.72 8.52 -13.39
CA THR A 194 5.82 9.41 -12.65
C THR A 194 4.37 9.00 -12.85
N VAL A 195 3.52 9.34 -11.88
CA VAL A 195 2.08 9.05 -11.96
C VAL A 195 1.38 10.20 -12.67
N ASN A 196 0.58 9.87 -13.67
CA ASN A 196 -0.24 10.85 -14.37
C ASN A 196 -1.53 11.10 -13.58
N THR A 197 -1.61 12.29 -13.01
CA THR A 197 -2.71 12.74 -12.15
C THR A 197 -3.76 13.56 -12.90
N HIS A 198 -3.61 13.73 -14.23
CA HIS A 198 -4.49 14.56 -15.06
C HIS A 198 -5.76 13.81 -15.48
N ASN A 199 -6.61 13.47 -14.51
CA ASN A 199 -7.87 12.72 -14.73
C ASN A 199 -9.13 13.44 -14.20
N GLY A 200 -9.03 14.73 -13.90
CA GLY A 200 -10.07 15.56 -13.31
C GLY A 200 -9.97 15.61 -11.78
N TYR A 201 -10.11 14.46 -11.10
CA TYR A 201 -10.09 14.43 -9.63
C TYR A 201 -8.70 14.73 -9.07
N TRP A 202 -7.66 14.12 -9.64
CA TRP A 202 -6.29 14.25 -9.15
C TRP A 202 -5.51 15.43 -9.77
N ASP A 203 -6.15 16.27 -10.58
CA ASP A 203 -5.47 17.34 -11.35
C ASP A 203 -4.70 18.34 -10.47
N THR A 204 -5.14 18.49 -9.21
CA THR A 204 -4.52 19.40 -8.24
C THR A 204 -3.49 18.73 -7.34
N PHE A 205 -3.22 17.43 -7.57
CA PHE A 205 -2.32 16.61 -6.76
C PHE A 205 -1.08 16.19 -7.54
N THR A 206 0.01 15.95 -6.81
CA THR A 206 1.25 15.43 -7.35
C THR A 206 1.85 14.45 -6.36
N VAL A 207 2.29 13.29 -6.86
CA VAL A 207 2.98 12.28 -6.04
C VAL A 207 4.36 12.81 -5.67
N GLN A 208 4.66 12.89 -4.37
CA GLN A 208 5.97 13.32 -3.87
C GLN A 208 6.97 12.16 -3.89
N GLY A 209 6.49 10.96 -3.60
CA GLY A 209 7.27 9.74 -3.64
C GLY A 209 6.64 8.63 -2.80
N TYR A 210 7.42 7.58 -2.61
CA TYR A 210 7.00 6.38 -1.88
C TYR A 210 7.90 6.16 -0.68
N ILE A 211 7.29 5.86 0.47
CA ILE A 211 8.01 5.57 1.71
C ILE A 211 7.49 4.29 2.35
N ARG A 212 8.35 3.63 3.11
CA ARG A 212 7.94 2.56 4.04
C ARG A 212 8.86 2.49 5.24
N PRO A 213 8.41 1.96 6.38
CA PRO A 213 9.31 1.63 7.47
C PRO A 213 10.39 0.64 7.01
N ALA A 214 11.64 0.86 7.44
CA ALA A 214 12.69 -0.15 7.35
C ALA A 214 12.31 -1.37 8.21
N ALA A 215 12.70 -2.57 7.78
CA ALA A 215 12.48 -3.81 8.54
C ALA A 215 13.10 -3.74 9.94
#